data_AF-A0A5A5TFP6-F1
#
_entry.id   AF-A0A5A5TFP6-F1
#
_cell.length_a   1.000
_cell.length_b   1.000
_cell.length_c   1.000
_cell.angle_alpha   90.00
_cell.angle_beta   90.00
_cell.angle_gamma   90.00
#
_symmetry.space_group_name_H-M   'P 1'
#
loop_
_entity.id
_entity.type
_entity.pdbx_description
1 polymer ?
#
loop_
_entity_poly.entity_id
_entity_poly.type
_entity_poly.pdbx_seq_one_letter_code
_entity_poly.pdbx_strand_id
1 'polypeptide(L)' 'MINMSGEEILESMEPRADGSIHSTTESVIELLKKDSRITDQQIADELHLKNAEVARGWRIVAEETIKARNWKATDDQS' A
#
# COMPACT_ATOMS: atom_id res chain seq x y z
N MET A 1 -27.84 36.53 28.07
CA MET A 1 -26.44 36.51 27.59
C MET A 1 -26.30 35.27 26.74
N ILE A 2 -26.06 35.46 25.44
CA ILE A 2 -25.89 34.35 24.49
C ILE A 2 -24.38 34.20 24.31
N ASN A 3 -23.79 33.18 24.95
CA ASN A 3 -22.42 32.78 24.65
C ASN A 3 -22.48 31.60 23.68
N MET A 4 -22.58 31.95 22.39
CA MET A 4 -22.18 31.08 21.29
C MET A 4 -20.66 31.12 21.21
N SER A 5 -19.97 30.07 21.63
CA SER A 5 -18.55 29.82 21.32
C SER A 5 -18.32 28.32 21.43
N GLY A 6 -18.44 27.67 20.29
CA GLY A 6 -18.16 26.24 20.10
C GLY A 6 -18.02 25.92 18.61
N GLU A 7 -17.56 26.89 17.83
CA GLU A 7 -16.93 26.64 16.53
C GLU A 7 -15.44 26.38 16.79
N GLU A 8 -14.84 25.54 15.92
CA GLU A 8 -13.46 25.03 15.98
C GLU A 8 -13.32 23.88 17.00
N ILE A 9 -13.43 22.62 16.59
CA ILE A 9 -12.58 21.92 15.62
C ILE A 9 -13.44 20.85 14.96
N LEU A 10 -13.89 21.11 13.73
CA LEU A 10 -14.14 20.03 12.79
C LEU A 10 -12.76 19.46 12.51
N GLU A 11 -12.27 18.58 13.39
CA GLU A 11 -11.06 17.82 13.18
C GLU A 11 -11.33 17.01 11.92
N SER A 12 -10.84 17.53 10.80
CA SER A 12 -10.90 16.92 9.50
C SER A 12 -10.42 15.48 9.64
N MET A 13 -11.38 14.56 9.78
CA MET A 13 -11.22 13.16 9.42
C MET A 13 -11.13 13.07 7.90
N GLU A 14 -10.18 13.81 7.33
CA GLU A 14 -9.51 13.33 6.15
C GLU A 14 -8.84 12.03 6.60
N PRO A 15 -9.11 10.88 5.96
CA PRO A 15 -8.24 9.73 6.18
C PRO A 15 -6.86 10.25 5.83
N ARG A 16 -5.98 10.34 6.83
CA ARG A 16 -4.54 10.48 6.61
C ARG A 16 -4.17 9.26 5.79
N ALA A 17 -4.32 9.32 4.47
CA ALA A 17 -3.61 8.47 3.54
C ALA A 17 -2.14 8.84 3.78
N ASP A 18 -1.49 8.25 4.77
CA ASP A 18 -1.01 6.88 4.71
C ASP A 18 -0.19 6.69 3.43
N GLY A 19 0.84 7.53 3.28
CA GLY A 19 1.96 7.28 2.37
C GLY A 19 2.70 5.96 2.66
N SER A 20 2.36 5.28 3.77
CA SER A 20 2.87 3.97 4.17
C SER A 20 2.36 2.83 3.29
N ILE A 21 1.09 2.84 2.90
CA ILE A 21 0.48 1.78 2.07
C ILE A 21 1.09 1.74 0.65
N HIS A 22 1.23 2.91 0.01
CA HIS A 22 1.84 3.00 -1.32
C HIS A 22 3.31 2.59 -1.28
N SER A 23 4.05 3.08 -0.28
CA SER A 23 5.46 2.73 -0.09
C SER A 23 5.64 1.23 0.16
N THR A 24 4.80 0.60 0.99
CA THR A 24 4.93 -0.83 1.30
C THR A 24 4.65 -1.68 0.06
N THR A 25 3.63 -1.34 -0.71
CA THR A 25 3.30 -2.05 -1.95
C THR A 25 4.43 -1.95 -2.97
N GLU A 26 4.99 -0.75 -3.18
CA GLU A 26 6.12 -0.57 -4.10
C GLU A 26 7.38 -1.31 -3.62
N SER A 27 7.69 -1.29 -2.32
CA SER A 27 8.81 -2.06 -1.77
C SER A 27 8.62 -3.57 -1.96
N VAL A 28 7.40 -4.10 -1.80
CA VAL A 28 7.12 -5.51 -2.14
C VAL A 28 7.31 -5.79 -3.62
N ILE A 29 6.86 -4.90 -4.50
CA ILE A 29 7.09 -5.02 -5.95
C ILE A 29 8.59 -5.05 -6.27
N GLU A 30 9.40 -4.20 -5.64
CA GLU A 30 10.85 -4.18 -5.82
C GLU A 30 11.51 -5.48 -5.35
N LEU A 31 11.10 -6.01 -4.20
CA LEU A 31 11.56 -7.30 -3.69
C LEU A 31 11.21 -8.44 -4.66
N LEU A 32 9.97 -8.49 -5.15
CA LEU A 32 9.52 -9.49 -6.13
C LEU A 32 10.25 -9.40 -7.47
N LYS A 33 10.63 -8.18 -7.90
CA LYS A 33 11.43 -7.95 -9.12
C LYS A 33 12.87 -8.41 -8.94
N LYS A 34 13.46 -8.18 -7.76
CA LYS A 34 14.82 -8.58 -7.43
C LYS A 34 14.94 -10.09 -7.25
N ASP A 35 13.97 -10.69 -6.55
CA ASP A 35 13.88 -12.13 -6.34
C ASP A 35 12.41 -12.59 -6.42
N SER A 36 12.07 -13.24 -7.52
CA SER A 36 10.70 -13.74 -7.77
C SER A 36 10.33 -14.96 -6.94
N ARG A 37 11.29 -15.54 -6.20
CA ARG A 37 11.11 -16.70 -5.33
C ARG A 37 11.06 -16.31 -3.85
N ILE A 38 11.13 -15.02 -3.54
CA ILE A 38 11.10 -14.52 -2.17
C ILE A 38 9.83 -15.00 -1.46
N THR A 39 10.03 -15.53 -0.26
CA THR A 39 8.94 -16.07 0.56
C THR A 39 8.24 -14.94 1.31
N ASP A 40 6.98 -15.15 1.69
CA ASP A 40 6.22 -14.14 2.44
C ASP A 40 6.87 -13.83 3.80
N GLN A 41 7.57 -14.80 4.39
CA GLN A 41 8.34 -14.59 5.61
C GLN A 41 9.56 -13.68 5.38
N GLN A 42 10.27 -13.84 4.26
CA GLN A 42 11.39 -12.96 3.91
C GLN A 42 10.93 -11.55 3.57
N ILE A 43 9.81 -11.40 2.85
CA ILE A 43 9.19 -10.09 2.62
C ILE A 43 8.83 -9.44 3.97
N ALA A 44 8.28 -10.22 4.91
CA ALA A 44 7.97 -9.70 6.24
C ALA A 44 9.22 -9.25 7.00
N ASP A 45 10.32 -10.00 6.90
CA ASP A 45 11.58 -9.67 7.55
C ASP A 45 12.20 -8.39 6.96
N GLU A 46 12.30 -8.33 5.62
CA GLU A 46 12.89 -7.19 4.88
C GLU A 46 12.10 -5.88 5.06
N LEU A 47 10.77 -5.99 5.19
CA LEU A 47 9.89 -4.81 5.34
C LEU A 47 9.45 -4.58 6.78
N HIS A 48 10.04 -5.30 7.75
CA HIS A 48 9.69 -5.24 9.16
C HIS A 48 8.18 -5.36 9.43
N LEU A 49 7.50 -6.23 8.67
CA LEU A 49 6.08 -6.49 8.82
C LEU A 49 5.83 -7.43 9.99
N LYS A 50 4.64 -7.30 10.59
CA LYS A 50 4.29 -8.04 11.80
C LYS A 50 4.38 -9.55 11.62
N ASN A 51 3.92 -10.09 10.48
CA ASN A 51 3.87 -11.52 10.20
C ASN A 51 3.87 -11.78 8.67
N ALA A 52 4.18 -13.01 8.27
CA ALA A 52 4.11 -13.47 6.89
C ALA A 52 2.71 -13.31 6.26
N GLU A 53 1.63 -13.40 7.04
CA GLU A 53 0.27 -13.19 6.54
C GLU A 53 0.04 -11.74 6.06
N VAL A 54 0.62 -10.76 6.76
CA VAL A 54 0.56 -9.35 6.37
C VAL A 54 1.35 -9.15 5.08
N ALA A 55 2.55 -9.73 4.99
CA ALA A 55 3.38 -9.71 3.79
C ALA A 55 2.67 -10.36 2.59
N ARG A 56 1.95 -11.47 2.81
CA ARG A 56 1.14 -12.13 1.78
C ARG A 56 0.02 -11.22 1.28
N GLY A 57 -0.65 -10.49 2.17
CA GLY A 57 -1.62 -9.47 1.79
C GLY A 57 -1.01 -8.42 0.86
N TRP A 58 0.16 -7.89 1.23
CA TRP A 58 0.88 -6.93 0.40
C TRP A 58 1.37 -7.51 -0.93
N ARG A 59 1.80 -8.77 -0.94
CA ARG A 59 2.20 -9.50 -2.14
C ARG A 59 1.05 -9.59 -3.13
N ILE A 60 -0.16 -9.94 -2.69
CA ILE A 60 -1.34 -10.00 -3.56
C ILE A 60 -1.61 -8.62 -4.18
N VAL A 61 -1.59 -7.56 -3.38
CA VAL A 61 -1.79 -6.19 -3.87
C VAL A 61 -0.71 -5.79 -4.88
N ALA A 62 0.55 -6.15 -4.61
CA ALA A 62 1.68 -5.92 -5.50
C ALA A 62 1.53 -6.67 -6.84
N GLU A 63 1.16 -7.96 -6.81
CA GLU A 63 0.94 -8.77 -8.01
C GLU A 63 -0.21 -8.22 -8.87
N GLU A 64 -1.33 -7.85 -8.25
CA GLU A 64 -2.46 -7.24 -8.95
C GLU A 64 -2.09 -5.87 -9.54
N THR A 65 -1.25 -5.09 -8.85
CA THR A 65 -0.73 -3.82 -9.35
C THR A 65 0.18 -4.01 -10.58
N ILE A 66 1.04 -5.04 -10.56
CA ILE A 66 1.90 -5.40 -11.71
C ILE A 66 1.03 -5.83 -12.89
N LYS A 67 0.02 -6.69 -12.67
CA LYS A 67 -0.91 -7.11 -13.72
C LYS A 67 -1.70 -5.95 -14.30
N ALA A 68 -2.25 -5.08 -13.46
CA ALA A 68 -3.00 -3.90 -13.88
C ALA A 68 -2.13 -2.91 -14.70
N ARG A 69 -0.86 -2.72 -14.31
CA ARG A 69 0.11 -1.93 -15.09
C ARG A 69 0.40 -2.58 -16.46
N ASN A 70 0.56 -3.90 -16.52
CA ASN A 70 0.76 -4.62 -17.79
C ASN A 70 -0.47 -4.54 -18.69
N TRP A 71 -1.68 -4.56 -18.11
CA TRP A 71 -2.92 -4.45 -18.88
C TRP A 71 -3.03 -3.07 -19.55
N LYS A 72 -2.73 -1.98 -18.81
CA LYS A 72 -2.68 -0.63 -19.39
C LYS A 72 -1.63 -0.48 -20.49
N ALA A 73 -0.48 -1.15 -20.37
CA ALA A 73 0.56 -1.10 -21.41
C ALA A 73 0.14 -1.82 -22.71
N THR A 74 -0.86 -2.72 -22.65
CA THR A 74 -1.33 -3.48 -23.82
C THR A 74 -2.58 -2.86 -24.45
N ASP A 75 -3.39 -2.11 -23.67
CA ASP A 75 -4.59 -1.41 -24.13
C ASP A 75 -4.27 -0.11 -24.92
N ASP A 76 -3.13 0.54 -24.63
CA ASP A 76 -2.66 1.78 -25.32
C ASP A 76 -2.07 1.52 -26.74
N GLN A 77 -2.14 0.29 -27.25
CA GLN A 77 -1.67 -0.09 -28.60
C GLN A 77 -2.79 -0.53 -29.54
N SER A 78 -4.08 -0.38 -29.16
CA SER A 78 -5.24 -0.75 -30.00
C SER A 78 -5.94 0.45 -30.63
#